data_AF-A0A0F7ZQZ8-F1
#
_entry.id   AF-A0A0F7ZQZ8-F1
#
_cell.length_a   1.000
_cell.length_b   1.000
_cell.length_c   1.000
_cell.angle_alpha   90.00
_cell.angle_beta   90.00
_cell.angle_gamma   90.00
#
_symmetry.space_group_name_H-M   'P 1'
#
loop_
_entity.id
_entity.type
_entity.pdbx_description
1 polymer ?
#
loop_
_entity_poly.entity_id
_entity_poly.type
_entity_poly.pdbx_seq_one_letter_code
_entity_poly.pdbx_strand_id
1 'polypeptide(L)'
;MPRAPLFWTIRKISEELDERGSIPSHRLSELRNRLSIACTDPRRQKPGELPRLKKQILANSRQNHAHRIYLDVLDKDCQAFIPFILAVSPRSCVTLDVKRFFEFQGGVPCRVSSFNPEAKACLEDIARSEGFSESRHFRRLIQSLFPGVSDETAIERNHRQIEYKYWQTSITQIEILGDPIFTAMKASALWKQERDIGTTTTDCLIALIPRNKSEDISIVFSVGHKKGLELIVGLQPEEDSAAELSLTQMQIGKESQFQCTHVTLSRVSMLGSLLFDAIQASSRWKAERRNRNPTTECLVAFIPRRQNMDVSIRITVGHKKGLELIMQLQLESI
;
A
#
# COMPACT_ATOMS: atom_id res chain seq x y z
N MET A 1 -3.24 14.90 -35.47
CA MET A 1 -1.89 14.94 -34.87
C MET A 1 -1.99 15.65 -33.53
N PRO A 2 -1.62 15.04 -32.39
CA PRO A 2 -1.33 15.85 -31.21
C PRO A 2 -0.22 16.83 -31.63
N ARG A 3 -0.49 18.12 -31.52
CA ARG A 3 0.43 19.17 -31.98
C ARG A 3 1.74 18.98 -31.20
N ALA A 4 2.89 18.85 -31.87
CA ALA A 4 4.22 18.89 -31.23
C ALA A 4 4.32 19.94 -30.09
N PRO A 5 3.71 21.14 -30.19
CA PRO A 5 3.58 22.08 -29.08
C PRO A 5 3.06 21.52 -27.74
N LEU A 6 2.07 20.61 -27.77
CA LEU A 6 1.42 20.09 -26.56
C LEU A 6 2.36 19.17 -25.78
N PHE A 7 3.07 18.29 -26.49
CA PHE A 7 4.04 17.40 -25.89
C PHE A 7 5.17 18.21 -25.22
N TRP A 8 5.73 19.20 -25.91
CA TRP A 8 6.74 20.10 -25.35
C TRP A 8 6.23 20.86 -24.13
N THR A 9 4.96 21.26 -24.13
CA THR A 9 4.35 21.95 -22.99
C THR A 9 4.23 21.03 -21.77
N ILE A 10 3.76 19.80 -21.96
CA ILE A 10 3.64 18.81 -20.87
C ILE A 10 5.02 18.45 -20.33
N ARG A 11 6.01 18.24 -21.20
CA ARG A 11 7.39 17.95 -20.80
C ARG A 11 7.99 19.08 -19.98
N LYS A 12 7.89 20.32 -20.45
CA LYS A 12 8.38 21.51 -19.73
C LYS A 12 7.73 21.65 -18.34
N ILE A 13 6.42 21.39 -18.25
CA ILE A 13 5.72 21.40 -16.96
C ILE A 13 6.21 20.26 -16.07
N SER A 14 6.46 19.07 -16.62
CA SER A 14 6.96 17.92 -15.85
C SER A 14 8.34 18.22 -15.26
N GLU A 15 9.25 18.76 -16.08
CA GLU A 15 10.59 19.17 -15.66
C GLU A 15 10.51 20.25 -14.56
N GLU A 16 9.65 21.27 -14.71
CA GLU A 16 9.43 22.31 -13.70
C GLU A 16 8.92 21.74 -12.37
N LEU A 17 8.02 20.76 -12.42
CA LEU A 17 7.47 20.10 -11.23
C LEU A 17 8.50 19.20 -10.55
N ASP A 18 9.31 18.48 -11.33
CA ASP A 18 10.38 17.60 -10.82
C ASP A 18 11.50 18.41 -10.16
N GLU A 19 11.94 19.50 -10.77
CA GLU A 19 12.98 20.38 -10.22
C GLU A 19 12.58 20.96 -8.85
N ARG A 20 11.30 21.31 -8.68
CA ARG A 20 10.78 21.93 -7.47
C ARG A 20 10.27 20.93 -6.43
N GLY A 21 9.94 19.71 -6.86
CA GLY A 21 9.17 18.75 -6.09
C GLY A 21 7.81 19.27 -5.63
N SER A 22 7.32 20.39 -6.15
CA SER A 22 6.12 21.09 -5.68
C SER A 22 5.37 21.80 -6.80
N ILE A 23 4.14 22.24 -6.54
CA ILE A 23 3.28 22.88 -7.52
C ILE A 23 3.47 24.40 -7.46
N PRO A 24 3.94 25.08 -8.54
CA PRO A 24 4.11 26.52 -8.54
C PRO A 24 2.79 27.29 -8.28
N SER A 25 2.87 28.34 -7.46
CA SER A 25 1.71 29.16 -7.07
C SER A 25 0.92 29.71 -8.27
N HIS A 26 1.60 30.10 -9.34
CA HIS A 26 0.99 30.64 -10.57
C HIS A 26 0.16 29.61 -11.36
N ARG A 27 0.25 28.31 -11.02
CA ARG A 27 -0.52 27.22 -11.66
C ARG A 27 -1.69 26.71 -10.82
N LEU A 28 -1.84 27.23 -9.60
CA LEU A 28 -2.82 26.72 -8.63
C LEU A 28 -4.27 26.97 -9.05
N SER A 29 -4.54 28.10 -9.71
CA SER A 29 -5.87 28.43 -10.21
C SER A 29 -6.31 27.45 -11.32
N GLU A 30 -5.43 27.13 -12.27
CA GLU A 30 -5.70 26.13 -13.30
C GLU A 30 -5.82 24.73 -12.71
N LEU A 31 -4.94 24.39 -11.78
CA LEU A 31 -4.96 23.10 -11.10
C LEU A 31 -6.29 22.87 -10.37
N ARG A 32 -6.71 23.84 -9.55
CA ARG A 32 -7.98 23.79 -8.80
C ARG A 32 -9.16 23.56 -9.74
N ASN A 33 -9.26 24.36 -10.80
CA ASN A 33 -10.33 24.23 -11.78
C ASN A 33 -10.36 22.84 -12.44
N ARG A 34 -9.20 22.32 -12.86
CA ARG A 34 -9.13 21.08 -13.64
C ARG A 34 -9.20 19.83 -12.77
N LEU A 35 -8.71 19.87 -11.53
CA LEU A 35 -8.95 18.83 -10.54
C LEU A 35 -10.45 18.73 -10.19
N SER A 36 -11.13 19.87 -10.02
CA SER A 36 -12.58 19.89 -9.79
C SER A 36 -13.34 19.22 -10.94
N ILE A 37 -12.95 19.47 -12.21
CA ILE A 37 -13.52 18.77 -13.37
C ILE A 37 -13.23 17.27 -13.35
N ALA A 38 -12.01 16.85 -12.99
CA ALA A 38 -11.61 15.44 -13.02
C ALA A 38 -12.22 14.62 -11.87
N CYS A 39 -12.29 15.19 -10.68
CA CYS A 39 -12.60 14.46 -9.44
C CYS A 39 -14.04 14.63 -8.96
N THR A 40 -14.77 15.62 -9.47
CA THR A 40 -16.19 15.77 -9.17
C THR A 40 -16.99 14.96 -10.17
N ASP A 41 -17.82 14.04 -9.70
CA ASP A 41 -18.77 13.36 -10.57
C ASP A 41 -19.62 14.41 -11.28
N PRO A 42 -19.71 14.38 -12.62
CA PRO A 42 -20.61 15.24 -13.35
C PRO A 42 -22.02 14.85 -12.92
N ARG A 43 -22.55 15.56 -11.91
CA ARG A 43 -23.88 15.34 -11.36
C ARG A 43 -24.79 15.18 -12.55
N ARG A 44 -25.51 14.05 -12.61
CA ARG A 44 -26.64 13.86 -13.52
C ARG A 44 -27.63 14.97 -13.16
N GLN A 45 -27.45 16.16 -13.75
CA GLN A 45 -28.23 17.32 -13.42
C GLN A 45 -29.66 16.91 -13.73
N LYS A 46 -30.49 16.77 -12.68
CA LYS A 46 -31.91 16.49 -12.81
C LYS A 46 -32.44 17.38 -13.94
N PRO A 47 -33.22 16.85 -14.89
CA PRO A 47 -33.83 17.67 -15.92
C PRO A 47 -34.52 18.84 -15.22
N GLY A 48 -33.99 20.05 -15.43
CA GLY A 48 -34.62 21.25 -14.90
C GLY A 48 -35.81 21.57 -15.79
N GLU A 49 -36.91 22.03 -15.20
CA GLU A 49 -38.14 22.39 -15.91
C GLU A 49 -37.95 23.56 -16.90
N LEU A 50 -36.80 24.25 -16.87
CA LEU A 50 -36.49 25.38 -17.74
C LEU A 50 -35.48 25.03 -18.86
N PRO A 51 -35.70 25.52 -20.11
CA PRO A 51 -34.76 25.35 -21.21
C PRO A 51 -33.39 25.94 -20.87
N ARG A 52 -32.35 25.09 -20.85
CA ARG A 52 -30.97 25.53 -20.62
C ARG A 52 -30.45 26.35 -21.81
N LEU A 53 -29.71 27.42 -21.53
CA LEU A 53 -29.12 28.28 -22.55
C LEU A 53 -28.08 27.48 -23.38
N LYS A 54 -28.11 27.57 -24.72
CA LYS A 54 -27.18 26.82 -25.62
C LYS A 54 -25.70 26.94 -25.23
N LYS A 55 -25.26 28.10 -24.73
CA LYS A 55 -23.89 28.32 -24.25
C LYS A 55 -23.53 27.44 -23.04
N GLN A 56 -24.47 27.25 -22.11
CA GLN A 56 -24.27 26.39 -20.93
C GLN A 56 -24.24 24.91 -21.32
N ILE A 57 -25.05 24.50 -22.29
CA ILE A 57 -25.04 23.12 -22.82
C ILE A 57 -23.68 22.77 -23.43
N LEU A 58 -23.12 23.66 -24.25
CA LEU A 58 -21.80 23.47 -24.85
C LEU A 58 -20.68 23.46 -23.81
N ALA A 59 -20.76 24.33 -22.79
CA ALA A 59 -19.80 24.35 -21.69
C ALA A 59 -19.80 23.04 -20.88
N ASN A 60 -20.99 22.56 -20.51
CA ASN A 60 -21.15 21.29 -19.78
C ASN A 60 -20.69 20.10 -20.62
N SER A 61 -21.01 20.07 -21.92
CA SER A 61 -20.55 19.02 -22.83
C SER A 61 -19.01 18.96 -22.89
N ARG A 62 -18.34 20.12 -22.97
CA ARG A 62 -16.88 20.20 -22.94
C ARG A 62 -16.30 19.72 -21.61
N GLN A 63 -16.90 20.10 -20.48
CA GLN A 63 -16.46 19.64 -19.16
C GLN A 63 -16.62 18.13 -19.00
N ASN A 64 -17.76 17.57 -19.42
CA ASN A 64 -18.00 16.12 -19.38
C ASN A 64 -17.00 15.35 -20.27
N HIS A 65 -16.66 15.90 -21.43
CA HIS A 65 -15.65 15.30 -22.30
C HIS A 65 -14.25 15.39 -21.68
N ALA A 66 -13.86 16.56 -21.16
CA ALA A 66 -12.59 16.75 -20.47
C ALA A 66 -12.46 15.83 -19.23
N HIS A 67 -13.54 15.68 -18.46
CA HIS A 67 -13.61 14.74 -17.33
C HIS A 67 -13.22 13.32 -17.76
N ARG A 68 -13.83 12.78 -18.83
CA ARG A 68 -13.47 11.44 -19.34
C ARG A 68 -12.01 11.35 -19.77
N ILE A 69 -11.52 12.34 -20.50
CA ILE A 69 -10.13 12.38 -20.97
C ILE A 69 -9.14 12.45 -19.80
N TYR A 70 -9.43 13.25 -18.78
CA TYR A 70 -8.62 13.34 -17.56
C TYR A 70 -8.61 12.01 -16.80
N LEU A 71 -9.76 11.35 -16.66
CA LEU A 71 -9.83 10.04 -16.03
C LEU A 71 -9.07 8.97 -16.82
N ASP A 72 -9.18 8.95 -18.14
CA ASP A 72 -8.43 8.01 -19.00
C ASP A 72 -6.91 8.17 -18.82
N VAL A 73 -6.42 9.40 -18.68
CA VAL A 73 -5.00 9.67 -18.39
C VAL A 73 -4.65 9.22 -16.97
N LEU A 74 -5.48 9.54 -15.98
CA LEU A 74 -5.29 9.11 -14.60
C LEU A 74 -5.28 7.58 -14.45
N ASP A 75 -6.10 6.86 -15.22
CA ASP A 75 -6.17 5.39 -15.25
C ASP A 75 -4.92 4.78 -15.87
N LYS A 76 -4.37 5.41 -16.92
CA LYS A 76 -3.21 4.89 -17.64
C LYS A 76 -1.87 5.22 -16.97
N ASP A 77 -1.71 6.45 -16.49
CA ASP A 77 -0.46 6.91 -15.88
C ASP A 77 -0.72 8.04 -14.88
N CYS A 78 -0.81 7.69 -13.59
CA CYS A 78 -1.03 8.65 -12.51
C CYS A 78 0.11 9.68 -12.38
N GLN A 79 1.35 9.32 -12.73
CA GLN A 79 2.50 10.23 -12.62
C GLN A 79 2.53 11.27 -13.75
N ALA A 80 1.91 10.96 -14.90
CA ALA A 80 1.73 11.92 -15.99
C ALA A 80 0.49 12.82 -15.79
N PHE A 81 -0.39 12.50 -14.84
CA PHE A 81 -1.67 13.18 -14.69
C PHE A 81 -1.55 14.67 -14.35
N ILE A 82 -0.76 15.03 -13.33
CA ILE A 82 -0.63 16.44 -12.90
C ILE A 82 -0.03 17.32 -14.02
N PRO A 83 1.10 16.94 -14.64
CA PRO A 83 1.62 17.68 -15.80
C PRO A 83 0.59 17.79 -16.94
N PHE A 84 -0.13 16.71 -17.21
CA PHE A 84 -1.14 16.68 -18.26
C PHE A 84 -2.28 17.65 -17.97
N ILE A 85 -2.90 17.59 -16.80
CA ILE A 85 -4.03 18.47 -16.50
C ILE A 85 -3.57 19.93 -16.42
N LEU A 86 -2.32 20.23 -16.06
CA LEU A 86 -1.80 21.60 -16.09
C LEU A 86 -1.58 22.11 -17.53
N ALA A 87 -1.18 21.24 -18.46
CA ALA A 87 -0.96 21.61 -19.86
C ALA A 87 -2.25 21.66 -20.70
N VAL A 88 -3.18 20.73 -20.46
CA VAL A 88 -4.32 20.48 -21.35
C VAL A 88 -5.59 21.11 -20.77
N SER A 89 -6.10 22.13 -21.44
CA SER A 89 -7.38 22.75 -21.07
C SER A 89 -8.59 21.87 -21.45
N PRO A 90 -9.78 22.07 -20.84
CA PRO A 90 -10.99 21.37 -21.25
C PRO A 90 -11.37 21.59 -22.72
N ARG A 91 -11.02 22.75 -23.31
CA ARG A 91 -11.25 23.03 -24.73
C ARG A 91 -10.35 22.17 -25.63
N SER A 92 -9.11 21.95 -25.19
CA SER A 92 -8.12 21.16 -25.92
C SER A 92 -8.42 19.66 -25.90
N CYS A 93 -9.20 19.18 -24.92
CA CYS A 93 -9.59 17.77 -24.81
C CYS A 93 -10.45 17.30 -26.00
N VAL A 94 -11.26 18.18 -26.60
CA VAL A 94 -12.20 17.84 -27.68
C VAL A 94 -11.53 17.21 -28.91
N THR A 95 -10.29 17.62 -29.20
CA THR A 95 -9.53 17.13 -30.36
C THR A 95 -8.42 16.18 -29.97
N LEU A 96 -8.35 15.77 -28.70
CA LEU A 96 -7.27 14.97 -28.16
C LEU A 96 -7.59 13.49 -28.25
N ASP A 97 -6.70 12.73 -28.88
CA ASP A 97 -6.72 11.28 -28.86
C ASP A 97 -5.72 10.77 -27.81
N VAL A 98 -6.23 10.26 -26.69
CA VAL A 98 -5.42 9.78 -25.56
C VAL A 98 -4.59 8.55 -25.96
N LYS A 99 -5.09 7.67 -26.84
CA LYS A 99 -4.33 6.48 -27.27
C LYS A 99 -3.10 6.90 -28.05
N ARG A 100 -3.30 7.78 -29.05
CA ARG A 100 -2.18 8.35 -29.82
C ARG A 100 -1.24 9.19 -28.98
N PHE A 101 -1.74 9.87 -27.95
CA PHE A 101 -0.90 10.63 -27.02
C PHE A 101 0.12 9.73 -26.32
N PHE A 102 -0.29 8.54 -25.84
CA PHE A 102 0.62 7.60 -25.19
C PHE A 102 1.48 6.81 -26.20
N GLU A 103 0.98 6.49 -27.39
CA GLU A 103 1.75 5.82 -28.45
C GLU A 103 2.92 6.69 -28.96
N PHE A 104 2.73 8.01 -29.07
CA PHE A 104 3.75 8.95 -29.54
C PHE A 104 4.86 9.20 -28.50
N GLN A 105 4.67 8.81 -27.23
CA GLN A 105 5.67 9.04 -26.18
C GLN A 105 6.91 8.15 -26.28
N GLY A 106 6.95 7.14 -27.16
CA GLY A 106 8.17 6.40 -27.48
C GLY A 106 8.96 5.83 -26.28
N GLY A 107 8.31 5.68 -25.12
CA GLY A 107 8.94 5.23 -23.89
C GLY A 107 9.63 6.29 -23.01
N VAL A 108 9.56 7.60 -23.32
CA VAL A 108 10.03 8.67 -22.40
C VAL A 108 8.81 9.33 -21.75
N PRO A 109 8.45 8.92 -20.53
CA PRO A 109 7.22 9.38 -19.94
C PRO A 109 7.42 10.78 -19.32
N CYS A 110 6.52 11.71 -19.64
CA CYS A 110 6.44 13.02 -18.99
C CYS A 110 5.87 12.83 -17.57
N ARG A 111 6.68 12.24 -16.70
CA ARG A 111 6.33 11.88 -15.32
C ARG A 111 7.00 12.84 -14.37
N VAL A 112 6.36 13.04 -13.24
CA VAL A 112 7.00 13.58 -12.06
C VAL A 112 7.51 12.41 -11.23
N SER A 113 8.81 12.39 -10.99
CA SER A 113 9.54 11.34 -10.26
C SER A 113 9.16 11.30 -8.78
N SER A 114 8.97 12.46 -8.16
CA SER A 114 8.54 12.58 -6.77
C SER A 114 7.99 13.96 -6.45
N PHE A 115 6.87 14.00 -5.71
CA PHE A 115 6.38 15.23 -5.09
C PHE A 115 6.73 15.26 -3.59
N ASN A 116 7.00 16.44 -3.06
CA ASN A 116 7.27 16.67 -1.65
C ASN A 116 5.95 16.73 -0.82
N PRO A 117 6.02 16.63 0.53
CA PRO A 117 4.82 16.69 1.37
C PRO A 117 4.02 17.99 1.23
N GLU A 118 4.65 19.10 0.84
CA GLU A 118 3.97 20.38 0.63
C GLU A 118 3.01 20.33 -0.58
N ALA A 119 3.43 19.70 -1.68
CA ALA A 119 2.54 19.45 -2.81
C ALA A 119 1.34 18.59 -2.43
N LYS A 120 1.52 17.60 -1.55
CA LYS A 120 0.42 16.79 -1.01
C LYS A 120 -0.59 17.67 -0.27
N ALA A 121 -0.11 18.45 0.71
CA ALA A 121 -0.94 19.34 1.50
C ALA A 121 -1.71 20.34 0.60
N CYS A 122 -1.06 20.84 -0.45
CA CYS A 122 -1.68 21.72 -1.44
C CYS A 122 -2.84 21.03 -2.19
N LEU A 123 -2.63 19.79 -2.66
CA LEU A 123 -3.68 19.03 -3.35
C LEU A 123 -4.85 18.69 -2.41
N GLU A 124 -4.57 18.35 -1.16
CA GLU A 124 -5.58 18.04 -0.13
C GLU A 124 -6.38 19.27 0.29
N ASP A 125 -5.74 20.44 0.37
CA ASP A 125 -6.41 21.73 0.59
C ASP A 125 -7.36 22.07 -0.55
N ILE A 126 -6.91 21.90 -1.80
CA ILE A 126 -7.76 22.08 -2.99
C ILE A 126 -8.97 21.15 -2.91
N ALA A 127 -8.77 19.86 -2.64
CA ALA A 127 -9.85 18.88 -2.62
C ALA A 127 -10.87 19.13 -1.50
N ARG A 128 -10.43 19.59 -0.33
CA ARG A 128 -11.32 20.02 0.75
C ARG A 128 -12.11 21.26 0.36
N SER A 129 -11.45 22.27 -0.19
CA SER A 129 -12.10 23.53 -0.60
C SER A 129 -13.15 23.35 -1.69
N GLU A 130 -12.92 22.41 -2.61
CA GLU A 130 -13.81 22.12 -3.74
C GLU A 130 -14.79 20.97 -3.46
N GLY A 131 -14.70 20.32 -2.30
CA GLY A 131 -15.64 19.28 -1.86
C GLY A 131 -15.50 17.93 -2.57
N PHE A 132 -14.31 17.58 -3.04
CA PHE A 132 -14.04 16.27 -3.67
C PHE A 132 -12.98 15.43 -2.94
N SER A 133 -12.64 15.75 -1.69
CA SER A 133 -11.70 14.98 -0.85
C SER A 133 -12.06 13.48 -0.78
N GLU A 134 -13.35 13.16 -0.74
CA GLU A 134 -13.85 11.77 -0.67
C GLU A 134 -13.96 11.09 -2.04
N SER A 135 -13.64 11.78 -3.13
CA SER A 135 -13.72 11.23 -4.48
C SER A 135 -12.77 10.06 -4.65
N ARG A 136 -13.27 8.95 -5.18
CA ARG A 136 -12.47 7.75 -5.50
C ARG A 136 -11.27 8.09 -6.39
N HIS A 137 -11.47 8.99 -7.35
CA HIS A 137 -10.43 9.40 -8.29
C HIS A 137 -9.33 10.21 -7.59
N PHE A 138 -9.73 11.14 -6.71
CA PHE A 138 -8.79 11.94 -5.93
C PHE A 138 -7.97 11.10 -4.96
N ARG A 139 -8.62 10.19 -4.21
CA ARG A 139 -7.91 9.27 -3.30
C ARG A 139 -6.89 8.42 -4.05
N ARG A 140 -7.25 7.89 -5.22
CA ARG A 140 -6.33 7.10 -6.04
C ARG A 140 -5.15 7.93 -6.55
N LEU A 141 -5.39 9.17 -6.96
CA LEU A 141 -4.34 10.11 -7.36
C LEU A 141 -3.34 10.35 -6.23
N ILE A 142 -3.82 10.70 -5.03
CA ILE A 142 -2.97 10.96 -3.86
C ILE A 142 -2.17 9.70 -3.46
N GLN A 143 -2.82 8.54 -3.40
CA GLN A 143 -2.14 7.27 -3.08
C GLN A 143 -1.05 6.91 -4.09
N SER A 144 -1.25 7.25 -5.37
CA SER A 144 -0.29 6.95 -6.44
C SER A 144 0.87 7.92 -6.49
N LEU A 145 0.63 9.21 -6.26
CA LEU A 145 1.65 10.26 -6.25
C LEU A 145 2.46 10.32 -4.96
N PHE A 146 1.84 9.96 -3.84
CA PHE A 146 2.44 10.00 -2.50
C PHE A 146 2.34 8.63 -1.82
N PRO A 147 2.96 7.59 -2.38
CA PRO A 147 2.92 6.27 -1.79
C PRO A 147 3.61 6.31 -0.41
N GLY A 148 2.83 6.28 0.66
CA GLY A 148 3.32 6.29 2.05
C GLY A 148 3.02 7.54 2.87
N VAL A 149 2.28 8.53 2.33
CA VAL A 149 1.94 9.78 3.06
C VAL A 149 0.42 9.98 3.23
N SER A 150 -0.43 9.03 2.83
CA SER A 150 -1.89 9.18 2.79
C SER A 150 -2.51 9.80 4.06
N ASP A 151 -3.34 10.85 3.87
CA ASP A 151 -4.26 11.35 4.89
C ASP A 151 -5.22 10.22 5.26
N GLU A 152 -4.94 9.61 6.39
CA GLU A 152 -5.83 8.72 7.10
C GLU A 152 -6.43 9.51 8.24
N THR A 153 -7.69 9.90 8.06
CA THR A 153 -8.56 10.29 9.16
C THR A 153 -8.69 9.12 10.13
N ALA A 154 -7.77 9.11 11.09
CA ALA A 154 -7.96 8.92 12.51
C ALA A 154 -8.40 7.56 13.09
N ILE A 155 -8.64 6.47 12.35
CA ILE A 155 -8.96 5.18 13.04
C ILE A 155 -8.13 3.95 12.62
N GLU A 156 -7.68 3.77 11.37
CA GLU A 156 -7.23 2.41 10.97
C GLU A 156 -5.79 2.17 10.56
N ARG A 157 -4.91 3.18 10.48
CA ARG A 157 -3.47 2.89 10.39
C ARG A 157 -2.69 3.82 11.29
N ASN A 158 -2.68 3.45 12.56
CA ASN A 158 -1.57 3.80 13.43
C ASN A 158 -0.28 3.48 12.68
N HIS A 159 0.48 4.51 12.30
CA HIS A 159 1.89 4.37 11.99
C HIS A 159 2.52 3.55 13.12
N ARG A 160 2.80 2.28 12.83
CA ARG A 160 3.71 1.45 13.63
C ARG A 160 5.07 2.11 13.46
N GLN A 161 5.36 3.15 14.24
CA GLN A 161 6.73 3.54 14.50
C GLN A 161 7.37 2.31 15.16
N ILE A 162 8.07 1.54 14.35
CA ILE A 162 8.82 0.38 14.79
C ILE A 162 10.03 0.95 15.53
N GLU A 163 10.12 0.62 16.80
CA GLU A 163 11.25 1.02 17.63
C GLU A 163 12.40 0.04 17.47
N TYR A 164 12.06 -1.25 17.36
CA TYR A 164 13.02 -2.34 17.32
C TYR A 164 12.65 -3.32 16.21
N LYS A 165 13.65 -3.66 15.40
CA LYS A 165 13.62 -4.80 14.49
C LYS A 165 14.49 -5.88 15.09
N TYR A 166 13.90 -7.03 15.37
CA TYR A 166 14.63 -8.18 15.91
C TYR A 166 14.84 -9.22 14.81
N TRP A 167 16.07 -9.72 14.68
CA TRP A 167 16.49 -10.81 13.80
C TRP A 167 17.54 -11.66 14.54
N GLN A 168 17.85 -12.87 14.04
CA GLN A 168 18.79 -13.84 14.64
C GLN A 168 18.21 -14.71 15.78
N THR A 169 17.15 -15.46 15.48
CA THR A 169 16.59 -16.43 16.42
C THR A 169 17.42 -17.71 16.48
N SER A 170 17.57 -18.27 17.69
CA SER A 170 18.17 -19.60 17.88
C SER A 170 17.32 -20.70 17.24
N ILE A 171 17.96 -21.60 16.50
CA ILE A 171 17.30 -22.67 15.76
C ILE A 171 16.54 -23.64 16.67
N THR A 172 17.11 -23.96 17.83
CA THR A 172 16.51 -24.89 18.79
C THR A 172 15.20 -24.36 19.37
N GLN A 173 14.98 -23.04 19.31
CA GLN A 173 13.78 -22.38 19.83
C GLN A 173 12.64 -22.34 18.80
N ILE A 174 12.90 -22.60 17.52
CA ILE A 174 11.88 -22.49 16.46
C ILE A 174 10.92 -23.68 16.49
N GLU A 175 11.41 -24.87 16.84
CA GLU A 175 10.61 -26.09 16.91
C GLU A 175 9.49 -25.97 17.95
N ILE A 176 9.72 -25.19 19.02
CA ILE A 176 8.77 -25.00 20.13
C ILE A 176 7.91 -23.73 20.00
N LEU A 177 7.96 -23.03 18.86
CA LEU A 177 7.34 -21.71 18.67
C LEU A 177 5.80 -21.75 18.63
N GLY A 178 5.19 -22.92 18.37
CA GLY A 178 3.75 -23.06 18.14
C GLY A 178 2.84 -22.58 19.28
N ASP A 179 2.96 -23.18 20.45
CA ASP A 179 2.11 -22.80 21.60
C ASP A 179 2.39 -21.38 22.12
N PRO A 180 3.66 -20.93 22.19
CA PRO A 180 3.99 -19.56 22.55
C PRO A 180 3.41 -18.52 21.59
N ILE A 181 3.53 -18.71 20.27
CA ILE A 181 3.00 -17.75 19.28
C ILE A 181 1.48 -17.71 19.34
N PHE A 182 0.82 -18.85 19.50
CA PHE A 182 -0.63 -18.90 19.66
C PHE A 182 -1.11 -18.20 20.94
N THR A 183 -0.39 -18.40 22.05
CA THR A 183 -0.68 -17.72 23.31
C THR A 183 -0.51 -16.21 23.17
N ALA A 184 0.51 -15.75 22.44
CA ALA A 184 0.73 -14.35 22.17
C ALA A 184 -0.33 -13.75 21.22
N MET A 185 -0.82 -14.52 20.23
CA MET A 185 -1.95 -14.14 19.37
C MET A 185 -3.23 -13.93 20.18
N LYS A 186 -3.58 -14.83 21.11
CA LYS A 186 -4.76 -14.66 21.97
C LYS A 186 -4.72 -13.38 22.81
N ALA A 187 -3.52 -12.85 23.06
CA ALA A 187 -3.34 -11.59 23.80
C ALA A 187 -3.50 -10.33 22.93
N SER A 188 -3.55 -10.49 21.59
CA SER A 188 -3.72 -9.39 20.61
C SER A 188 -5.01 -8.60 20.86
N ALA A 189 -4.94 -7.29 20.62
CA ALA A 189 -6.13 -6.44 20.60
C ALA A 189 -7.12 -6.87 19.51
N LEU A 190 -6.62 -7.20 18.32
CA LEU A 190 -7.42 -7.69 17.19
C LEU A 190 -8.13 -8.99 17.56
N TRP A 191 -7.42 -9.94 18.17
CA TRP A 191 -8.03 -11.20 18.62
C TRP A 191 -9.20 -10.95 19.59
N LYS A 192 -8.98 -10.10 20.61
CA LYS A 192 -10.01 -9.80 21.61
C LYS A 192 -11.24 -9.19 20.95
N GLN A 193 -11.04 -8.20 20.07
CA GLN A 193 -12.11 -7.57 19.30
C GLN A 193 -12.92 -8.59 18.47
N GLU A 194 -12.23 -9.51 17.80
CA GLU A 194 -12.88 -10.58 17.02
C GLU A 194 -13.75 -11.50 17.90
N ARG A 195 -13.29 -11.82 19.12
CA ARG A 195 -14.06 -12.62 20.08
C ARG A 195 -15.23 -11.86 20.67
N ASP A 196 -15.09 -10.56 20.91
CA ASP A 196 -16.17 -9.70 21.40
C ASP A 196 -17.33 -9.62 20.39
N ILE A 197 -17.02 -9.66 19.09
CA ILE A 197 -18.01 -9.68 18.00
C ILE A 197 -18.51 -11.11 17.70
N GLY A 198 -17.94 -12.13 18.36
CA GLY A 198 -18.38 -13.52 18.26
C GLY A 198 -17.94 -14.24 16.98
N THR A 199 -16.87 -13.79 16.32
CA THR A 199 -16.36 -14.51 15.14
C THR A 199 -15.75 -15.85 15.53
N THR A 200 -15.56 -16.76 14.57
CA THR A 200 -14.85 -18.04 14.77
C THR A 200 -13.54 -18.12 13.97
N THR A 201 -13.22 -17.06 13.23
CA THR A 201 -12.01 -16.90 12.44
C THR A 201 -11.16 -15.76 13.00
N THR A 202 -9.91 -15.66 12.54
CA THR A 202 -9.01 -14.57 12.95
C THR A 202 -8.15 -14.04 11.81
N ASP A 203 -7.93 -12.73 11.83
CA ASP A 203 -7.00 -11.99 10.97
C ASP A 203 -5.68 -11.68 11.69
N CYS A 204 -5.48 -12.23 12.88
CA CYS A 204 -4.19 -12.20 13.56
C CYS A 204 -3.10 -12.97 12.81
N LEU A 205 -3.43 -13.71 11.74
CA LEU A 205 -2.49 -14.42 10.88
C LEU A 205 -2.78 -14.07 9.42
N ILE A 206 -1.75 -13.59 8.73
CA ILE A 206 -1.82 -13.20 7.32
C ILE A 206 -0.72 -13.92 6.56
N ALA A 207 -1.06 -14.54 5.42
CA ALA A 207 -0.06 -15.06 4.48
C ALA A 207 0.11 -14.12 3.29
N LEU A 208 1.35 -13.82 2.95
CA LEU A 208 1.74 -12.99 1.81
C LEU A 208 2.47 -13.87 0.79
N ILE A 209 1.84 -14.09 -0.35
CA ILE A 209 2.35 -15.00 -1.38
C ILE A 209 2.98 -14.16 -2.52
N PRO A 210 4.28 -14.34 -2.79
CA PRO A 210 4.93 -13.65 -3.90
C PRO A 210 4.45 -14.16 -5.26
N ARG A 211 4.52 -13.30 -6.28
CA ARG A 211 4.23 -13.69 -7.69
C ARG A 211 5.19 -14.77 -8.18
N ASN A 212 6.45 -14.61 -7.80
CA ASN A 212 7.51 -15.47 -8.23
C ASN A 212 7.55 -16.72 -7.34
N LYS A 213 7.35 -17.90 -7.94
CA LYS A 213 7.35 -19.18 -7.22
C LYS A 213 8.72 -19.59 -6.70
N SER A 214 9.79 -18.91 -7.14
CA SER A 214 11.13 -19.11 -6.56
C SER A 214 11.33 -18.34 -5.26
N GLU A 215 10.42 -17.41 -4.91
CA GLU A 215 10.48 -16.65 -3.67
C GLU A 215 9.71 -17.34 -2.56
N ASP A 216 10.23 -17.20 -1.34
CA ASP A 216 9.63 -17.72 -0.12
C ASP A 216 8.38 -16.92 0.28
N ILE A 217 7.45 -17.58 0.97
CA ILE A 217 6.21 -16.98 1.47
C ILE A 217 6.47 -16.30 2.82
N SER A 218 5.81 -15.17 3.08
CA SER A 218 5.83 -14.53 4.39
C SER A 218 4.53 -14.78 5.15
N ILE A 219 4.63 -15.34 6.35
CA ILE A 219 3.52 -15.45 7.30
C ILE A 219 3.69 -14.37 8.36
N VAL A 220 2.65 -13.57 8.59
CA VAL A 220 2.67 -12.44 9.53
C VAL A 220 1.66 -12.68 10.63
N PHE A 221 2.13 -12.63 11.87
CA PHE A 221 1.35 -12.78 13.09
C PHE A 221 1.20 -11.43 13.79
N SER A 222 -0.03 -11.07 14.16
CA SER A 222 -0.30 -10.00 15.11
C SER A 222 -0.45 -10.59 16.51
N VAL A 223 0.40 -10.16 17.44
CA VAL A 223 0.44 -10.67 18.81
C VAL A 223 0.39 -9.53 19.82
N GLY A 224 -0.23 -9.77 20.98
CA GLY A 224 -0.36 -8.73 22.01
C GLY A 224 1.01 -8.24 22.50
N HIS A 225 1.17 -6.93 22.72
CA HIS A 225 2.47 -6.28 22.97
C HIS A 225 3.34 -7.00 24.01
N LYS A 226 2.84 -7.13 25.24
CA LYS A 226 3.57 -7.76 26.36
C LYS A 226 3.94 -9.22 26.05
N LYS A 227 3.00 -10.01 25.55
CA LYS A 227 3.24 -11.42 25.22
C LYS A 227 4.14 -11.60 24.01
N GLY A 228 4.09 -10.69 23.05
CA GLY A 228 5.00 -10.63 21.91
C GLY A 228 6.43 -10.33 22.36
N LEU A 229 6.62 -9.41 23.30
CA LEU A 229 7.94 -9.14 23.89
C LEU A 229 8.47 -10.35 24.66
N GLU A 230 7.67 -10.96 25.54
CA GLU A 230 8.05 -12.18 26.26
C GLU A 230 8.47 -13.30 25.28
N LEU A 231 7.72 -13.46 24.18
CA LEU A 231 8.04 -14.41 23.12
C LEU A 231 9.38 -14.09 22.45
N ILE A 232 9.63 -12.84 22.07
CA ILE A 232 10.88 -12.43 21.41
C ILE A 232 12.07 -12.64 22.34
N VAL A 233 11.93 -12.30 23.64
CA VAL A 233 12.99 -12.53 24.64
C VAL A 233 13.31 -14.02 24.78
N GLY A 234 12.29 -14.90 24.76
CA GLY A 234 12.51 -16.34 24.77
C GLY A 234 13.19 -16.91 23.51
N LEU A 235 13.19 -16.16 22.40
CA LEU A 235 13.79 -16.56 21.13
C LEU A 235 15.25 -16.11 20.96
N GLN A 236 15.78 -15.34 21.91
CA GLN A 236 17.14 -14.81 21.82
C GLN A 236 18.18 -15.93 22.02
N PRO A 237 19.29 -15.92 21.26
CA PRO A 237 20.47 -16.71 21.62
C PRO A 237 21.05 -16.22 22.95
N GLU A 238 21.65 -17.10 23.74
CA GLU A 238 22.22 -16.76 25.07
C GLU A 238 23.43 -15.81 25.03
N GLU A 239 23.93 -15.43 23.84
CA GLU A 239 25.06 -14.52 23.67
C GLU A 239 24.62 -13.20 23.01
N ASP A 240 25.20 -12.09 23.48
CA ASP A 240 24.96 -10.65 23.19
C ASP A 240 24.73 -10.25 21.72
N SER A 241 23.69 -10.75 21.05
CA SER A 241 23.28 -10.28 19.72
C SER A 241 22.40 -9.03 19.87
N ALA A 242 22.98 -7.87 19.54
CA ALA A 242 22.34 -6.57 19.69
C ALA A 242 21.03 -6.47 18.91
N ALA A 243 19.95 -6.05 19.59
CA ALA A 243 18.77 -5.50 18.93
C ALA A 243 19.18 -4.23 18.18
N GLU A 244 19.12 -4.25 16.85
CA GLU A 244 19.52 -3.09 16.06
C GLU A 244 18.36 -2.07 16.00
N LEU A 245 18.63 -0.84 16.44
CA LEU A 245 17.73 0.30 16.31
C LEU A 245 17.67 0.72 14.84
N SER A 246 16.70 0.22 14.08
CA SER A 246 16.46 0.65 12.70
C SER A 246 15.05 1.23 12.56
N LEU A 247 14.98 2.52 12.24
CA LEU A 247 13.76 3.19 11.76
C LEU A 247 13.48 2.74 10.32
N THR A 248 12.96 1.52 10.14
CA THR A 248 12.50 1.06 8.83
C THR A 248 10.98 1.09 8.77
N GLN A 249 10.41 1.81 7.79
CA GLN A 249 8.99 1.71 7.48
C GLN A 249 8.67 0.28 7.03
N MET A 250 7.67 -0.35 7.64
CA MET A 250 7.18 -1.67 7.24
C MET A 250 6.46 -1.56 5.90
N GLN A 251 7.19 -1.65 4.80
CA GLN A 251 6.60 -1.96 3.51
C GLN A 251 6.19 -3.44 3.54
N ILE A 252 4.94 -3.71 3.92
CA ILE A 252 4.28 -4.95 3.47
C ILE A 252 4.22 -4.81 1.95
N GLY A 253 5.08 -5.58 1.27
CA GLY A 253 5.57 -5.29 -0.06
C GLY A 253 4.47 -5.13 -1.12
N LYS A 254 4.68 -4.13 -1.98
CA LYS A 254 3.97 -3.86 -3.25
C LYS A 254 4.07 -4.98 -4.30
N GLU A 255 4.62 -6.16 -3.95
CA GLU A 255 4.91 -7.28 -4.87
C GLU A 255 4.15 -8.58 -4.53
N SER A 256 3.45 -8.63 -3.40
CA SER A 256 2.59 -9.77 -3.07
C SER A 256 1.35 -9.77 -3.98
N GLN A 257 1.08 -10.89 -4.66
CA GLN A 257 -0.09 -11.01 -5.54
C GLN A 257 -1.36 -11.36 -4.79
N PHE A 258 -1.20 -12.12 -3.71
CA PHE A 258 -2.31 -12.66 -2.94
C PHE A 258 -2.03 -12.49 -1.45
N GLN A 259 -3.08 -12.08 -0.76
CA GLN A 259 -3.16 -12.07 0.69
C GLN A 259 -4.19 -13.10 1.10
N CYS A 260 -3.84 -13.97 2.04
CA CYS A 260 -4.80 -14.91 2.62
C CYS A 260 -4.95 -14.63 4.12
N THR A 261 -6.20 -14.62 4.59
CA THR A 261 -6.58 -14.32 5.99
C THR A 261 -7.66 -15.30 6.48
N HIS A 262 -8.26 -15.04 7.65
CA HIS A 262 -9.36 -15.82 8.23
C HIS A 262 -9.00 -17.27 8.61
N VAL A 263 -8.04 -17.43 9.53
CA VAL A 263 -7.68 -18.77 10.05
C VAL A 263 -8.76 -19.33 10.97
N THR A 264 -9.07 -20.62 10.83
CA THR A 264 -9.96 -21.34 11.76
C THR A 264 -9.22 -21.74 13.05
N LEU A 265 -9.82 -21.43 14.21
CA LEU A 265 -9.23 -21.62 15.54
C LEU A 265 -8.78 -23.05 15.86
N SER A 266 -9.53 -24.05 15.39
CA SER A 266 -9.25 -25.47 15.68
C SER A 266 -7.93 -25.97 15.09
N ARG A 267 -7.32 -25.22 14.16
CA ARG A 267 -6.09 -25.62 13.46
C ARG A 267 -4.85 -24.89 13.96
N VAL A 268 -5.02 -23.85 14.78
CA VAL A 268 -3.89 -23.03 15.25
C VAL A 268 -3.01 -23.78 16.25
N SER A 269 -3.53 -24.79 16.94
CA SER A 269 -2.73 -25.67 17.81
C SER A 269 -1.71 -26.53 17.05
N MET A 270 -1.87 -26.73 15.74
CA MET A 270 -0.92 -27.48 14.90
C MET A 270 0.17 -26.57 14.31
N LEU A 271 0.12 -25.27 14.58
CA LEU A 271 0.93 -24.27 13.91
C LEU A 271 2.45 -24.48 14.13
N GLY A 272 2.86 -24.98 15.30
CA GLY A 272 4.28 -25.14 15.65
C GLY A 272 5.03 -26.07 14.70
N SER A 273 4.59 -27.33 14.60
CA SER A 273 5.25 -28.33 13.75
C SER A 273 5.17 -27.96 12.26
N LEU A 274 4.03 -27.42 11.82
CA LEU A 274 3.85 -27.00 10.44
C LEU A 274 4.74 -25.81 10.05
N LEU A 275 4.92 -24.84 10.96
CA LEU A 275 5.82 -23.72 10.74
C LEU A 275 7.27 -24.18 10.68
N PHE A 276 7.69 -25.07 11.58
CA PHE A 276 9.07 -25.57 11.59
C PHE A 276 9.44 -26.25 10.27
N ASP A 277 8.60 -27.18 9.79
CA ASP A 277 8.79 -27.84 8.50
C ASP A 277 8.83 -26.83 7.33
N ALA A 278 7.96 -25.83 7.38
CA ALA A 278 7.88 -24.80 6.36
C ALA A 278 9.09 -23.85 6.36
N ILE A 279 9.62 -23.51 7.54
CA ILE A 279 10.87 -22.74 7.71
C ILE A 279 12.05 -23.54 7.17
N GLN A 280 12.17 -24.83 7.51
CA GLN A 280 13.28 -25.66 7.00
C GLN A 280 13.31 -25.75 5.47
N ALA A 281 12.13 -25.64 4.83
CA ALA A 281 12.02 -25.62 3.39
C ALA A 281 12.43 -24.29 2.74
N SER A 282 12.55 -23.19 3.51
CA SER A 282 12.95 -21.86 3.03
C SER A 282 14.30 -21.88 2.33
N SER A 283 14.41 -21.11 1.25
CA SER A 283 15.67 -20.88 0.55
C SER A 283 16.67 -20.16 1.45
N ARG A 284 16.19 -19.24 2.30
CA ARG A 284 17.00 -18.54 3.29
C ARG A 284 17.56 -19.49 4.34
N TRP A 285 16.70 -20.33 4.94
CA TRP A 285 17.13 -21.35 5.89
C TRP A 285 18.23 -22.24 5.30
N LYS A 286 18.00 -22.77 4.09
CA LYS A 286 18.96 -23.63 3.39
C LYS A 286 20.30 -22.92 3.14
N ALA A 287 20.29 -21.64 2.78
CA ALA A 287 21.49 -20.85 2.59
C ALA A 287 22.26 -20.68 3.92
N GLU A 288 21.58 -20.37 5.01
CA GLU A 288 22.18 -20.24 6.35
C GLU A 288 22.79 -21.57 6.84
N ARG A 289 22.13 -22.71 6.58
CA ARG A 289 22.67 -24.05 6.92
C ARG A 289 23.94 -24.37 6.15
N ARG A 290 24.01 -24.02 4.86
CA ARG A 290 25.24 -24.20 4.05
C ARG A 290 26.40 -23.40 4.62
N ASN A 291 26.12 -22.23 5.18
CA ASN A 291 27.10 -21.35 5.80
C ASN A 291 27.35 -21.65 7.29
N ARG A 292 26.76 -22.72 7.85
CA ARG A 292 26.88 -23.14 9.26
C ARG A 292 26.51 -22.03 10.27
N ASN A 293 25.61 -21.12 9.92
CA ASN A 293 25.19 -20.06 10.84
C ASN A 293 24.36 -20.67 11.99
N PRO A 294 24.66 -20.44 13.28
CA PRO A 294 23.85 -20.98 14.39
C PRO A 294 22.48 -20.29 14.56
N THR A 295 22.26 -19.15 13.90
CA THR A 295 21.02 -18.37 13.97
C THR A 295 20.28 -18.35 12.64
N THR A 296 19.06 -17.82 12.63
CA THR A 296 18.28 -17.60 11.41
C THR A 296 17.65 -16.20 11.34
N GLU A 297 17.56 -15.68 10.12
CA GLU A 297 16.80 -14.48 9.75
C GLU A 297 15.44 -14.83 9.13
N CYS A 298 15.00 -16.09 9.24
CA CYS A 298 13.66 -16.48 8.82
C CYS A 298 12.57 -15.89 9.72
N LEU A 299 12.89 -15.50 10.96
CA LEU A 299 11.99 -14.83 11.89
C LEU A 299 12.43 -13.38 12.10
N VAL A 300 11.48 -12.47 11.90
CA VAL A 300 11.69 -11.03 12.13
C VAL A 300 10.53 -10.48 12.94
N ALA A 301 10.82 -9.84 14.06
CA ALA A 301 9.79 -9.17 14.85
C ALA A 301 9.86 -7.64 14.71
N PHE A 302 8.68 -7.03 14.69
CA PHE A 302 8.47 -5.60 14.59
C PHE A 302 7.71 -5.14 15.83
N ILE A 303 8.40 -4.38 16.67
CA ILE A 303 7.86 -3.93 17.96
C ILE A 303 7.44 -2.46 17.82
N PRO A 304 6.14 -2.13 17.95
CA PRO A 304 5.71 -0.74 17.94
C PRO A 304 6.11 -0.04 19.25
N ARG A 305 6.43 1.26 19.16
CA ARG A 305 6.70 2.13 20.32
C ARG A 305 5.56 2.17 21.33
N ARG A 306 4.31 2.16 20.83
CA ARG A 306 3.12 2.28 21.68
C ARG A 306 2.76 0.89 22.23
N GLN A 307 2.73 0.78 23.56
CA GLN A 307 2.42 -0.48 24.26
C GLN A 307 0.99 -0.98 24.05
N ASN A 308 0.09 -0.12 23.55
CA ASN A 308 -1.28 -0.50 23.21
C ASN A 308 -1.41 -1.09 21.80
N MET A 309 -0.32 -1.20 21.05
CA MET A 309 -0.31 -1.76 19.70
C MET A 309 0.27 -3.17 19.71
N ASP A 310 -0.30 -4.04 18.88
CA ASP A 310 0.22 -5.39 18.70
C ASP A 310 1.60 -5.40 18.04
N VAL A 311 2.44 -6.31 18.52
CA VAL A 311 3.72 -6.67 17.91
C VAL A 311 3.45 -7.50 16.66
N SER A 312 4.24 -7.30 15.60
CA SER A 312 4.13 -8.11 14.39
C SER A 312 5.32 -9.05 14.26
N ILE A 313 5.06 -10.34 14.13
CA ILE A 313 6.11 -11.34 13.90
C ILE A 313 5.96 -11.86 12.48
N ARG A 314 7.00 -11.72 11.68
CA ARG A 314 7.08 -12.24 10.31
C ARG A 314 7.95 -13.48 10.28
N ILE A 315 7.43 -14.54 9.70
CA ILE A 315 8.15 -15.80 9.46
C ILE A 315 8.23 -16.05 7.95
N THR A 316 9.44 -16.26 7.46
CA THR A 316 9.74 -16.62 6.07
C THR A 316 9.75 -18.14 5.95
N VAL A 317 8.95 -18.68 5.03
CA VAL A 317 8.80 -20.13 4.82
C VAL A 317 8.97 -20.49 3.34
N GLY A 318 9.46 -21.70 3.06
CA GLY A 318 9.67 -22.16 1.69
C GLY A 318 8.37 -22.21 0.90
N HIS A 319 8.37 -21.75 -0.35
CA HIS A 319 7.16 -21.55 -1.16
C HIS A 319 6.18 -22.74 -1.14
N LYS A 320 6.63 -23.94 -1.51
CA LYS A 320 5.78 -25.14 -1.57
C LYS A 320 5.18 -25.50 -0.21
N LYS A 321 6.01 -25.53 0.84
CA LYS A 321 5.57 -25.86 2.20
C LYS A 321 4.71 -24.76 2.82
N GLY A 322 4.95 -23.50 2.46
CA GLY A 322 4.10 -22.37 2.80
C GLY A 322 2.71 -22.50 2.18
N LEU A 323 2.58 -22.93 0.93
CA LEU A 323 1.26 -23.21 0.34
C LEU A 323 0.56 -24.40 1.03
N GLU A 324 1.30 -25.48 1.35
CA GLU A 324 0.76 -26.60 2.13
C GLU A 324 0.25 -26.13 3.51
N LEU A 325 1.03 -25.29 4.21
CA LEU A 325 0.65 -24.66 5.47
C LEU A 325 -0.63 -23.81 5.32
N ILE A 326 -0.71 -22.96 4.30
CA ILE A 326 -1.88 -22.10 4.01
C ILE A 326 -3.14 -22.96 3.78
N MET A 327 -3.02 -24.02 2.96
CA MET A 327 -4.12 -24.96 2.72
C MET A 327 -4.56 -25.69 3.99
N GLN A 328 -3.60 -26.11 4.81
CA GLN A 328 -3.90 -26.77 6.09
C GLN A 328 -4.52 -25.81 7.10
N LEU A 329 -4.17 -24.52 7.10
CA LEU A 329 -4.81 -23.49 7.92
C LEU A 329 -6.16 -23.02 7.35
N GLN A 330 -6.53 -23.48 6.16
CA GLN A 330 -7.74 -23.08 5.42
C GLN A 330 -7.86 -21.56 5.26
N LEU A 331 -6.73 -20.92 5.01
CA LEU A 331 -6.69 -19.48 4.76
C LEU A 331 -7.43 -19.17 3.46
N GLU A 332 -8.36 -18.21 3.52
CA GLU A 332 -9.13 -17.78 2.36
C GLU A 332 -8.38 -16.68 1.62
N SER A 333 -8.34 -16.75 0.28
CA SER A 333 -7.78 -15.67 -0.54
C SER A 333 -8.74 -14.49 -0.57
N ILE A 334 -8.22 -13.29 -0.30
CA ILE A 334 -8.97 -12.02 -0.44
C ILE A 334 -9.07 -11.63 -1.91
#